data_AF-A0A496Q8A5-F1
#
_entry.id   AF-A0A496Q8A5-F1
#
_cell.length_a   1.000
_cell.length_b   1.000
_cell.length_c   1.000
_cell.angle_alpha   90.00
_cell.angle_beta   90.00
_cell.angle_gamma   90.00
#
_symmetry.space_group_name_H-M   'P 1'
#
loop_
_entity.id
_entity.type
_entity.pdbx_description
1 polymer ?
#
loop_
_entity_poly.entity_id
_entity_poly.type
_entity_poly.pdbx_seq_one_letter_code
_entity_poly.pdbx_strand_id
1 'polypeptide(L)'
;MTTLEDLDRAIDKLRKVIYGDFVLADDHNTIVECLQILSQLFECPKLNEVLGKIRTVRYGDTIEPDDHNLIVEAIIAIRECLGECLKLEELNPIIDRLRTVSEGDYVLSDDHNDKVEAIKVIRASFPMLRDLTVHVYFKPTGEDIQDATVTIEYNTTTETKYTDAEGLAKFFDITCGKIVHVTVEKTYYGKYEKEIKLTKDTLLEFGIGVDVTVTKYNGYCDIDIIIGKIQGYNNVDTITGKIQGYNNVDTITGKIQGYCDTTLS
;
A
#
# COMPACT_ATOMS: atom_id res chain seq x y z
N MET A 1 -15.85 -5.06 -12.76
CA MET A 1 -14.57 -5.11 -12.03
C MET A 1 -14.70 -6.25 -11.03
N THR A 2 -13.74 -7.15 -10.98
CA THR A 2 -13.76 -8.30 -10.07
C THR A 2 -13.43 -7.85 -8.65
N THR A 3 -14.12 -8.38 -7.66
CA THR A 3 -14.07 -7.96 -6.26
C THR A 3 -13.79 -9.14 -5.32
N LEU A 4 -13.48 -8.86 -4.05
CA LEU A 4 -13.39 -9.89 -3.02
C LEU A 4 -14.76 -10.56 -2.74
N GLU A 5 -15.87 -9.86 -2.95
CA GLU A 5 -17.21 -10.44 -2.83
C GLU A 5 -17.49 -11.48 -3.92
N ASP A 6 -16.92 -11.31 -5.11
CA ASP A 6 -17.00 -12.33 -6.17
C ASP A 6 -16.25 -13.59 -5.75
N LEU A 7 -15.10 -13.44 -5.08
CA LEU A 7 -14.34 -14.56 -4.51
C LEU A 7 -15.13 -15.25 -3.40
N ASP A 8 -15.77 -14.49 -2.50
CA ASP A 8 -16.61 -15.04 -1.44
C ASP A 8 -17.76 -15.88 -2.02
N ARG A 9 -18.43 -15.35 -3.05
CA ARG A 9 -19.51 -16.06 -3.74
C ARG A 9 -19.04 -17.33 -4.43
N ALA A 10 -17.82 -17.36 -5.00
CA ALA A 10 -17.25 -18.56 -5.58
C ALA A 10 -16.87 -19.59 -4.49
N ILE A 11 -16.31 -19.12 -3.36
CA ILE A 11 -15.95 -19.96 -2.22
C ILE A 11 -17.17 -20.62 -1.58
N ASP A 12 -18.31 -19.93 -1.52
CA ASP A 12 -19.57 -20.48 -1.01
C ASP A 12 -20.06 -21.71 -1.80
N LYS A 13 -19.65 -21.85 -3.06
CA LYS A 13 -19.94 -23.02 -3.89
C LYS A 13 -18.97 -24.19 -3.63
N LEU A 14 -17.82 -23.95 -3.00
CA LEU A 14 -16.83 -25.00 -2.74
C LEU A 14 -17.36 -26.00 -1.70
N ARG A 15 -17.59 -27.24 -2.14
CA ARG A 15 -17.91 -28.35 -1.24
C ARG A 15 -16.67 -29.13 -0.83
N LYS A 16 -16.70 -29.67 0.39
CA LYS A 16 -15.83 -30.79 0.77
C LYS A 16 -16.41 -32.10 0.24
N VAL A 17 -15.53 -33.03 -0.10
CA VAL A 17 -15.88 -34.38 -0.58
C VAL A 17 -15.57 -35.37 0.54
N ILE A 18 -16.49 -36.28 0.84
CA ILE A 18 -16.27 -37.34 1.83
C ILE A 18 -15.70 -38.60 1.17
N TYR A 19 -15.14 -39.51 1.98
CA TYR A 19 -14.64 -40.77 1.48
C TYR A 19 -15.75 -41.57 0.77
N GLY A 20 -15.48 -42.01 -0.47
CA GLY A 20 -16.43 -42.75 -1.30
C GLY A 20 -17.26 -41.89 -2.24
N ASP A 21 -17.25 -40.56 -2.09
CA ASP A 21 -17.87 -39.64 -3.05
C ASP A 21 -16.93 -39.33 -4.22
N PHE A 22 -17.52 -39.11 -5.39
CA PHE A 22 -16.79 -38.63 -6.56
C PHE A 22 -16.58 -37.12 -6.49
N VAL A 23 -15.42 -36.65 -6.94
CA VAL A 23 -15.19 -35.24 -7.30
C VAL A 23 -15.96 -34.97 -8.60
N LEU A 24 -16.79 -33.94 -8.59
CA LEU A 24 -17.61 -33.56 -9.74
C LEU A 24 -16.87 -32.51 -10.58
N ALA A 25 -17.27 -32.41 -11.85
CA ALA A 25 -16.78 -31.37 -12.76
C ALA A 25 -16.95 -29.96 -12.17
N ASP A 26 -18.08 -29.71 -11.48
CA ASP A 26 -18.35 -28.42 -10.84
C ASP A 26 -17.38 -28.12 -9.68
N ASP A 27 -16.89 -29.12 -8.94
CA ASP A 27 -15.94 -28.86 -7.85
C ASP A 27 -14.58 -28.45 -8.39
N HIS A 28 -14.14 -29.12 -9.45
CA HIS A 28 -12.93 -28.77 -10.18
C HIS A 28 -13.05 -27.34 -10.73
N ASN A 29 -14.11 -27.07 -11.49
CA ASN A 29 -14.30 -25.78 -12.15
C ASN A 29 -14.49 -24.63 -11.15
N THR A 30 -15.11 -24.88 -9.99
CA THR A 30 -15.29 -23.86 -8.93
C THR A 30 -13.95 -23.47 -8.29
N ILE A 31 -13.04 -24.43 -8.08
CA ILE A 31 -11.67 -24.10 -7.61
C ILE A 31 -10.96 -23.24 -8.66
N VAL A 32 -11.09 -23.59 -9.94
CA VAL A 32 -10.52 -22.80 -11.05
C VAL A 32 -11.14 -21.40 -11.11
N GLU A 33 -12.45 -21.26 -10.92
CA GLU A 33 -13.14 -19.96 -10.82
C GLU A 33 -12.54 -19.10 -9.69
N CYS A 34 -12.31 -19.69 -8.51
CA CYS A 34 -11.66 -18.98 -7.40
C CYS A 34 -10.25 -18.49 -7.77
N LEU A 35 -9.45 -19.34 -8.42
CA LEU A 35 -8.08 -19.00 -8.85
C LEU A 35 -8.06 -17.92 -9.94
N GLN A 36 -9.02 -17.94 -10.86
CA GLN A 36 -9.18 -16.90 -11.88
C GLN A 36 -9.58 -15.55 -11.25
N ILE A 37 -10.46 -15.56 -10.25
CA ILE A 37 -10.80 -14.36 -9.49
C ILE A 37 -9.55 -13.82 -8.78
N LEU A 38 -8.78 -14.69 -8.11
CA LEU A 38 -7.53 -14.31 -7.46
C LEU A 38 -6.52 -13.70 -8.44
N SER A 39 -6.40 -14.24 -9.66
CA SER A 39 -5.48 -13.72 -10.67
C SER A 39 -5.90 -12.37 -11.27
N GLN A 40 -7.19 -12.01 -11.14
CA GLN A 40 -7.71 -10.70 -11.52
C GLN A 40 -7.58 -9.67 -10.40
N LEU A 41 -7.67 -10.13 -9.14
CA LEU A 41 -7.46 -9.28 -7.96
C LEU A 41 -5.97 -8.93 -7.77
N PHE A 42 -5.07 -9.85 -8.13
CA PHE A 42 -3.63 -9.72 -7.96
C PHE A 42 -2.90 -10.03 -9.26
N GLU A 43 -1.98 -9.14 -9.67
CA GLU A 43 -1.15 -9.38 -10.85
C GLU A 43 -0.15 -10.52 -10.59
N CYS A 44 -0.55 -11.74 -10.95
CA CYS A 44 0.25 -12.95 -10.75
C CYS A 44 0.54 -13.63 -12.11
N PRO A 45 1.64 -13.25 -12.81
CA PRO A 45 1.94 -13.78 -14.15
C PRO A 45 2.07 -15.31 -14.20
N LYS A 46 2.75 -15.91 -13.22
CA LYS A 46 2.89 -17.38 -13.13
C LYS A 46 1.53 -18.07 -12.98
N LEU A 47 0.65 -17.53 -12.13
CA LEU A 47 -0.70 -18.08 -11.96
C LEU A 47 -1.49 -18.03 -13.27
N ASN A 48 -1.42 -16.91 -14.01
CA ASN A 48 -2.09 -16.78 -15.30
C ASN A 48 -1.55 -17.79 -16.34
N GLU A 49 -0.25 -18.07 -16.34
CA GLU A 49 0.32 -19.10 -17.22
C GLU A 49 -0.24 -20.50 -16.92
N VAL A 50 -0.31 -20.87 -15.64
CA VAL A 50 -0.85 -22.17 -15.20
C VAL A 50 -2.34 -22.26 -15.50
N LEU A 51 -3.13 -21.22 -15.18
CA LEU A 51 -4.56 -21.17 -15.46
C LEU A 51 -4.88 -21.33 -16.95
N GLY A 52 -4.01 -20.83 -17.84
CA GLY A 52 -4.16 -21.00 -19.29
C GLY A 52 -4.02 -22.44 -19.79
N LYS A 53 -3.44 -23.34 -18.99
CA LYS A 53 -3.29 -24.77 -19.28
C LYS A 53 -4.44 -25.61 -18.74
N ILE A 54 -5.18 -25.10 -17.75
CA ILE A 54 -6.30 -25.81 -17.13
C ILE A 54 -7.50 -25.81 -18.07
N ARG A 55 -7.96 -26.99 -18.48
CA ARG A 55 -9.17 -27.14 -19.28
C ARG A 55 -10.41 -27.04 -18.40
N THR A 56 -11.54 -26.66 -19.00
CA THR A 56 -12.85 -26.82 -18.36
C THR A 56 -13.27 -28.28 -18.41
N VAL A 57 -13.64 -28.84 -17.26
CA VAL A 57 -14.17 -30.20 -17.16
C VAL A 57 -15.69 -30.16 -17.29
N ARG A 58 -16.29 -31.06 -18.08
CA ARG A 58 -17.76 -31.14 -18.27
C ARG A 58 -18.34 -32.33 -17.53
N TYR A 59 -19.66 -32.32 -17.35
CA TYR A 59 -20.37 -33.47 -16.81
C TYR A 59 -20.11 -34.73 -17.65
N GLY A 60 -19.64 -35.80 -17.00
CA GLY A 60 -19.28 -37.06 -17.64
C GLY A 60 -17.82 -37.16 -18.11
N ASP A 61 -17.06 -36.07 -18.06
CA ASP A 61 -15.62 -36.12 -18.27
C ASP A 61 -14.94 -36.82 -17.09
N THR A 62 -13.89 -37.57 -17.39
CA THR A 62 -12.94 -38.03 -16.38
C THR A 62 -12.04 -36.87 -15.99
N ILE A 63 -11.82 -36.67 -14.68
CA ILE A 63 -10.78 -35.76 -14.19
C ILE A 63 -9.45 -36.48 -14.34
N GLU A 64 -8.58 -35.92 -15.17
CA GLU A 64 -7.26 -36.48 -15.49
C GLU A 64 -6.22 -36.08 -14.44
N PRO A 65 -5.10 -36.82 -14.32
CA PRO A 65 -3.99 -36.44 -13.46
C PRO A 65 -3.53 -34.98 -13.66
N ASP A 66 -3.47 -34.53 -14.92
CA ASP A 66 -3.06 -33.17 -15.26
C ASP A 66 -4.04 -32.10 -14.75
N ASP A 67 -5.35 -32.37 -14.79
CA ASP A 67 -6.37 -31.49 -14.23
C ASP A 67 -6.16 -31.29 -12.71
N HIS A 68 -5.80 -32.38 -12.02
CA HIS A 68 -5.50 -32.32 -10.59
C HIS A 68 -4.20 -31.56 -10.31
N ASN A 69 -3.14 -31.90 -11.06
CA ASN A 69 -1.79 -31.38 -10.86
C ASN A 69 -1.70 -29.88 -11.16
N LEU A 70 -2.35 -29.41 -12.23
CA LEU A 70 -2.35 -28.00 -12.58
C LEU A 70 -3.05 -27.12 -11.55
N ILE A 71 -4.09 -27.62 -10.86
CA ILE A 71 -4.69 -26.88 -9.73
C ILE A 71 -3.69 -26.77 -8.57
N VAL A 72 -2.96 -27.85 -8.27
CA VAL A 72 -1.91 -27.81 -7.23
C VAL A 72 -0.84 -26.77 -7.59
N GLU A 73 -0.37 -26.80 -8.84
CA GLU A 73 0.60 -25.82 -9.35
C GLU A 73 0.05 -24.39 -9.27
N ALA A 74 -1.23 -24.17 -9.60
CA ALA A 74 -1.87 -22.86 -9.53
C ALA A 74 -1.96 -22.36 -8.08
N ILE A 75 -2.30 -23.22 -7.11
CA ILE A 75 -2.33 -22.87 -5.69
C ILE A 75 -0.93 -22.49 -5.17
N ILE A 76 0.10 -23.21 -5.59
CA ILE A 76 1.50 -22.87 -5.26
C ILE A 76 1.87 -21.52 -5.91
N ALA A 77 1.51 -21.29 -7.17
CA ALA A 77 1.81 -20.06 -7.90
C ALA A 77 1.15 -18.83 -7.26
N ILE A 78 -0.12 -18.91 -6.82
CA ILE A 78 -0.75 -17.80 -6.11
C ILE A 78 -0.14 -17.60 -4.72
N ARG A 79 0.25 -18.66 -4.01
CA ARG A 79 0.95 -18.55 -2.73
C ARG A 79 2.27 -17.80 -2.88
N GLU A 80 3.08 -18.16 -3.88
CA GLU A 80 4.34 -17.46 -4.18
C GLU A 80 4.09 -15.99 -4.49
N CYS A 81 3.10 -15.70 -5.34
CA CYS A 81 2.74 -14.34 -5.72
C CYS A 81 2.31 -13.49 -4.51
N LEU A 82 1.50 -14.06 -3.63
CA LEU A 82 0.97 -13.37 -2.45
C LEU A 82 1.97 -13.32 -1.29
N GLY A 83 2.92 -14.25 -1.21
CA GLY A 83 3.89 -14.35 -0.11
C GLY A 83 4.80 -13.13 0.05
N GLU A 84 4.93 -12.29 -0.98
CA GLU A 84 5.62 -10.99 -0.88
C GLU A 84 4.82 -9.95 -0.09
N CYS A 85 3.49 -10.09 -0.02
CA CYS A 85 2.56 -9.08 0.50
C CYS A 85 1.76 -9.56 1.71
N LEU A 86 1.62 -10.87 1.89
CA LEU A 86 0.82 -11.52 2.92
C LEU A 86 1.65 -12.55 3.68
N LYS A 87 1.40 -12.61 4.98
CA LYS A 87 1.85 -13.69 5.87
C LYS A 87 0.96 -14.91 5.63
N LEU A 88 1.49 -15.89 4.92
CA LEU A 88 0.79 -17.13 4.52
C LEU A 88 1.38 -18.37 5.21
N GLU A 89 1.90 -18.23 6.43
CA GLU A 89 2.50 -19.34 7.17
C GLU A 89 1.49 -20.47 7.45
N GLU A 90 0.22 -20.12 7.66
CA GLU A 90 -0.88 -21.09 7.82
C GLU A 90 -1.13 -21.92 6.55
N LEU A 91 -0.72 -21.42 5.37
CA LEU A 91 -0.88 -22.14 4.12
C LEU A 91 0.21 -23.19 3.91
N ASN A 92 1.41 -23.01 4.48
CA ASN A 92 2.54 -23.95 4.32
C ASN A 92 2.19 -25.41 4.65
N PRO A 93 1.60 -25.74 5.83
CA PRO A 93 1.26 -27.12 6.13
C PRO A 93 0.16 -27.69 5.22
N ILE A 94 -0.60 -26.85 4.50
CA ILE A 94 -1.58 -27.29 3.51
C ILE A 94 -0.87 -27.59 2.19
N ILE A 95 0.04 -26.71 1.74
CA ILE A 95 0.88 -26.95 0.55
C ILE A 95 1.65 -28.25 0.67
N ASP A 96 2.20 -28.56 1.85
CA ASP A 96 2.95 -29.80 2.08
C ASP A 96 2.08 -31.07 1.91
N ARG A 97 0.75 -30.95 2.06
CA ARG A 97 -0.20 -32.05 1.82
C ARG A 97 -0.70 -32.11 0.37
N LEU A 98 -0.58 -31.02 -0.39
CA LEU A 98 -0.93 -30.99 -1.80
C LEU A 98 0.05 -31.84 -2.61
N ARG A 99 -0.31 -33.09 -2.84
CA ARG A 99 0.45 -34.00 -3.71
C ARG A 99 0.01 -33.90 -5.17
N THR A 100 0.93 -34.23 -6.06
CA THR A 100 0.63 -34.55 -7.46
C THR A 100 0.27 -36.03 -7.60
N VAL A 101 -0.39 -36.37 -8.71
CA VAL A 101 -0.80 -37.73 -9.06
C VAL A 101 -0.33 -38.10 -10.46
N SER A 102 -0.07 -39.37 -10.69
CA SER A 102 0.27 -39.95 -12.01
C SER A 102 -0.92 -40.73 -12.58
N GLU A 103 -0.82 -41.13 -13.85
CA GLU A 103 -1.79 -42.05 -14.44
C GLU A 103 -1.88 -43.35 -13.63
N GLY A 104 -3.11 -43.75 -13.27
CA GLY A 104 -3.38 -44.93 -12.45
C GLY A 104 -3.41 -44.66 -10.93
N ASP A 105 -2.98 -43.47 -10.48
CA ASP A 105 -3.18 -43.06 -9.10
C ASP A 105 -4.64 -42.67 -8.85
N TYR A 106 -5.12 -42.95 -7.64
CA TYR A 106 -6.41 -42.45 -7.18
C TYR A 106 -6.27 -41.02 -6.68
N VAL A 107 -7.18 -40.13 -7.08
CA VAL A 107 -7.40 -38.85 -6.39
C VAL A 107 -8.26 -39.14 -5.17
N LEU A 108 -7.74 -38.82 -3.99
CA LEU A 108 -8.39 -39.02 -2.71
C LEU A 108 -9.31 -37.84 -2.39
N SER A 109 -10.28 -38.06 -1.50
CA SER A 109 -11.12 -36.98 -0.97
C SER A 109 -10.29 -35.89 -0.32
N ASP A 110 -9.20 -36.27 0.35
CA ASP A 110 -8.31 -35.33 1.05
C ASP A 110 -7.56 -34.43 0.06
N ASP A 111 -7.18 -34.95 -1.10
CA ASP A 111 -6.50 -34.18 -2.15
C ASP A 111 -7.39 -33.02 -2.66
N HIS A 112 -8.71 -33.24 -2.75
CA HIS A 112 -9.68 -32.20 -3.09
C HIS A 112 -9.91 -31.24 -1.92
N ASN A 113 -10.08 -31.79 -0.72
CA ASN A 113 -10.39 -30.99 0.47
C ASN A 113 -9.24 -30.06 0.86
N ASP A 114 -7.99 -30.49 0.68
CA ASP A 114 -6.81 -29.65 0.92
C ASP A 114 -6.74 -28.47 -0.06
N LYS A 115 -7.17 -28.65 -1.32
CA LYS A 115 -7.29 -27.53 -2.28
C LYS A 115 -8.36 -26.54 -1.85
N VAL A 116 -9.53 -27.04 -1.44
CA VAL A 116 -10.61 -26.19 -0.91
C VAL A 116 -10.14 -25.43 0.33
N GLU A 117 -9.42 -26.10 1.23
CA GLU A 117 -8.84 -25.49 2.43
C GLU A 117 -7.81 -24.43 2.07
N ALA A 118 -6.91 -24.70 1.12
CA ALA A 118 -5.93 -23.74 0.63
C ALA A 118 -6.59 -22.46 0.11
N ILE A 119 -7.62 -22.57 -0.73
CA ILE A 119 -8.37 -21.40 -1.23
C ILE A 119 -9.02 -20.62 -0.08
N LYS A 120 -9.60 -21.31 0.90
CA LYS A 120 -10.22 -20.68 2.07
C LYS A 120 -9.19 -19.97 2.95
N VAL A 121 -8.01 -20.56 3.16
CA VAL A 121 -6.91 -19.93 3.91
C VAL A 121 -6.34 -18.73 3.16
N ILE A 122 -6.16 -18.83 1.84
CA ILE A 122 -5.78 -17.68 1.00
C ILE A 122 -6.82 -16.57 1.15
N ARG A 123 -8.11 -16.90 1.07
CA ARG A 123 -9.18 -15.91 1.26
C ARG A 123 -9.20 -15.30 2.65
N ALA A 124 -9.04 -16.10 3.69
CA ALA A 124 -9.02 -15.65 5.08
C ALA A 124 -7.77 -14.80 5.38
N SER A 125 -6.69 -15.02 4.63
CA SER A 125 -5.48 -14.19 4.65
C SER A 125 -5.71 -12.81 4.01
N PHE A 126 -6.81 -12.64 3.25
CA PHE A 126 -7.37 -11.31 2.99
C PHE A 126 -8.30 -10.95 4.15
N PRO A 127 -7.95 -9.92 4.94
CA PRO A 127 -7.73 -8.57 4.40
C PRO A 127 -6.49 -7.91 5.00
N MET A 128 -5.59 -7.36 4.18
CA MET A 128 -4.66 -6.34 4.68
C MET A 128 -4.92 -5.04 3.96
N LEU A 129 -6.09 -4.51 4.29
CA LEU A 129 -6.27 -3.11 4.63
C LEU A 129 -5.04 -2.68 5.46
N ARG A 130 -4.26 -1.78 4.88
CA ARG A 130 -3.07 -1.21 5.50
C ARG A 130 -3.36 0.20 5.90
N ASP A 131 -2.85 0.56 7.05
CA ASP A 131 -2.91 1.93 7.51
C ASP A 131 -1.70 2.67 6.98
N LEU A 132 -1.97 3.82 6.34
CA LEU A 132 -0.96 4.79 6.00
C LEU A 132 -1.14 5.99 6.92
N THR A 133 -0.14 6.24 7.75
CA THR A 133 -0.03 7.49 8.49
C THR A 133 0.98 8.37 7.78
N VAL A 134 0.57 9.57 7.38
CA VAL A 134 1.47 10.58 6.82
C VAL A 134 1.79 11.57 7.94
N HIS A 135 3.07 11.72 8.24
CA HIS A 135 3.57 12.72 9.17
C HIS A 135 4.21 13.86 8.40
N VAL A 136 3.69 15.06 8.59
CA VAL A 136 4.16 16.28 7.94
C VAL A 136 4.78 17.18 8.98
N TYR A 137 6.06 17.49 8.79
CA TYR A 137 6.81 18.35 9.69
C TYR A 137 7.64 19.36 8.90
N PHE A 138 7.99 20.45 9.57
CA PHE A 138 8.82 21.49 9.01
C PHE A 138 10.29 21.07 9.10
N LYS A 139 10.92 20.81 7.95
CA LYS A 139 12.24 20.19 7.86
C LYS A 139 13.34 20.92 8.68
N PRO A 140 13.39 22.27 8.73
CA PRO A 140 14.42 22.98 9.48
C PRO A 140 14.34 22.85 11.00
N THR A 141 13.13 22.83 11.59
CA THR A 141 12.95 22.79 13.05
C THR A 141 12.54 21.42 13.57
N GLY A 142 11.97 20.57 12.72
CA GLY A 142 11.34 19.32 13.10
C GLY A 142 9.94 19.49 13.71
N GLU A 143 9.38 20.70 13.68
CA GLU A 143 8.06 20.98 14.25
C GLU A 143 6.93 20.40 13.38
N ASP A 144 5.91 19.86 14.03
CA ASP A 144 4.74 19.29 13.37
C ASP A 144 3.91 20.37 12.67
N ILE A 145 3.45 20.07 11.45
CA ILE A 145 2.64 21.01 10.67
C ILE A 145 1.19 20.58 10.71
N GLN A 146 0.38 21.34 11.45
CA GLN A 146 -1.08 21.19 11.49
C GLN A 146 -1.74 21.72 10.21
N ASP A 147 -2.88 21.15 9.83
CA ASP A 147 -3.73 21.55 8.71
C ASP A 147 -3.01 21.55 7.35
N ALA A 148 -2.01 20.68 7.16
CA ALA A 148 -1.47 20.37 5.85
C ALA A 148 -2.44 19.45 5.11
N THR A 149 -2.69 19.74 3.84
CA THR A 149 -3.56 18.91 2.99
C THR A 149 -2.77 17.70 2.53
N VAL A 150 -3.23 16.50 2.87
CA VAL A 150 -2.66 15.24 2.43
C VAL A 150 -3.67 14.54 1.53
N THR A 151 -3.29 14.32 0.28
CA THR A 151 -4.10 13.57 -0.70
C THR A 151 -3.39 12.28 -1.06
N ILE A 152 -4.10 11.16 -1.00
CA ILE A 152 -3.61 9.89 -1.50
C ILE A 152 -4.44 9.46 -2.71
N GLU A 153 -3.76 8.91 -3.70
CA GLU A 153 -4.36 8.34 -4.90
C GLU A 153 -3.89 6.90 -5.03
N TYR A 154 -4.85 5.97 -5.11
CA TYR A 154 -4.59 4.55 -5.32
C TYR A 154 -5.74 3.93 -6.11
N ASN A 155 -5.41 3.20 -7.17
CA ASN A 155 -6.39 2.67 -8.14
C ASN A 155 -7.29 3.78 -8.73
N THR A 156 -8.59 3.73 -8.46
CA THR A 156 -9.59 4.74 -8.84
C THR A 156 -10.07 5.56 -7.64
N THR A 157 -9.41 5.41 -6.48
CA THR A 157 -9.78 6.07 -5.23
C THR A 157 -8.83 7.23 -4.97
N THR A 158 -9.42 8.37 -4.62
CA THR A 158 -8.71 9.55 -4.14
C THR A 158 -9.30 9.91 -2.78
N GLU A 159 -8.44 10.05 -1.77
CA GLU A 159 -8.84 10.46 -0.42
C GLU A 159 -7.98 11.63 0.03
N THR A 160 -8.62 12.67 0.58
CA THR A 160 -7.94 13.87 1.09
C THR A 160 -8.26 14.06 2.56
N LYS A 161 -7.22 14.29 3.36
CA LYS A 161 -7.31 14.61 4.79
C LYS A 161 -6.42 15.79 5.13
N TYR A 162 -6.59 16.29 6.36
CA TYR A 162 -5.74 17.32 6.92
C TYR A 162 -4.97 16.75 8.09
N THR A 163 -3.72 17.20 8.28
CA THR A 163 -2.93 16.82 9.45
C THR A 163 -3.50 17.43 10.73
N ASP A 164 -3.45 16.68 11.82
CA ASP A 164 -3.82 17.14 13.16
C ASP A 164 -2.69 17.99 13.81
N ALA A 165 -2.85 18.32 15.10
CA ALA A 165 -1.87 19.11 15.85
C ALA A 165 -0.51 18.40 16.04
N GLU A 166 -0.43 17.08 15.82
CA GLU A 166 0.79 16.29 15.82
C GLU A 166 1.36 16.12 14.39
N GLY A 167 0.79 16.83 13.40
CA GLY A 167 1.23 16.76 12.02
C GLY A 167 0.83 15.46 11.32
N LEU A 168 -0.14 14.71 11.85
CA LEU A 168 -0.50 13.37 11.36
C LEU A 168 -1.80 13.39 10.55
N ALA A 169 -1.77 12.73 9.39
CA ALA A 169 -2.97 12.37 8.62
C ALA A 169 -3.04 10.84 8.47
N LYS A 170 -4.15 10.23 8.90
CA LYS A 170 -4.30 8.76 8.93
C LYS A 170 -5.30 8.29 7.88
N PHE A 171 -4.86 7.36 7.05
CA PHE A 171 -5.66 6.70 6.03
C PHE A 171 -5.72 5.22 6.40
N PHE A 172 -6.93 4.70 6.46
CA PHE A 172 -7.20 3.33 6.86
C PHE A 172 -7.63 2.56 5.63
N ASP A 173 -7.56 1.24 5.70
CA ASP A 173 -8.26 0.42 4.72
C ASP A 173 -7.74 0.53 3.28
N ILE A 174 -6.42 0.76 3.13
CA ILE A 174 -5.76 0.79 1.82
C ILE A 174 -5.35 -0.63 1.40
N THR A 175 -5.67 -1.02 0.18
CA THR A 175 -5.32 -2.36 -0.34
C THR A 175 -3.80 -2.56 -0.45
N CYS A 176 -3.27 -3.57 0.25
CA CYS A 176 -1.86 -3.98 0.19
C CYS A 176 -1.37 -4.27 -1.25
N GLY A 177 -0.09 -3.97 -1.51
CA GLY A 177 0.61 -4.26 -2.76
C GLY A 177 0.41 -3.21 -3.86
N LYS A 178 -0.46 -2.22 -3.65
CA LYS A 178 -0.69 -1.12 -4.58
C LYS A 178 0.34 0.00 -4.41
N ILE A 179 0.61 0.69 -5.52
CA ILE A 179 1.33 1.96 -5.52
C ILE A 179 0.33 3.02 -5.06
N VAL A 180 0.71 3.75 -4.01
CA VAL A 180 -0.03 4.89 -3.48
C VAL A 180 0.77 6.14 -3.81
N HIS A 181 0.15 7.05 -4.56
CA HIS A 181 0.71 8.38 -4.81
C HIS A 181 0.23 9.29 -3.67
N VAL A 182 1.17 9.83 -2.90
CA VAL A 182 0.90 10.68 -1.75
C VAL A 182 1.35 12.10 -2.09
N THR A 183 0.40 13.03 -2.04
CA THR A 183 0.62 14.46 -2.22
C THR A 183 0.41 15.16 -0.89
N VAL A 184 1.36 16.00 -0.50
CA VAL A 184 1.26 16.91 0.65
C VAL A 184 1.34 18.34 0.16
N GLU A 185 0.40 19.18 0.57
CA GLU A 185 0.37 20.60 0.25
C GLU A 185 0.05 21.43 1.49
N LYS A 186 0.83 22.48 1.72
CA LYS A 186 0.55 23.49 2.73
C LYS A 186 0.82 24.86 2.12
N THR A 187 -0.08 25.81 2.36
CA THR A 187 0.10 27.21 1.95
C THR A 187 1.48 27.69 2.41
N TYR A 188 2.18 28.44 1.56
CA TYR A 188 3.53 28.97 1.77
C TYR A 188 4.67 27.93 1.71
N TYR A 189 4.43 26.65 2.02
CA TYR A 189 5.48 25.61 1.90
C TYR A 189 5.49 24.89 0.55
N GLY A 190 4.38 24.95 -0.20
CA GLY A 190 4.26 24.36 -1.54
C GLY A 190 3.76 22.92 -1.53
N LYS A 191 3.99 22.22 -2.65
CA LYS A 191 3.49 20.88 -2.95
C LYS A 191 4.64 19.86 -3.00
N TYR A 192 4.46 18.73 -2.34
CA TYR A 192 5.42 17.63 -2.27
C TYR A 192 4.73 16.31 -2.60
N GLU A 193 5.42 15.44 -3.32
CA GLU A 193 4.85 14.19 -3.82
C GLU A 193 5.80 13.02 -3.54
N LYS A 194 5.25 11.87 -3.17
CA LYS A 194 5.98 10.60 -3.05
C LYS A 194 5.10 9.46 -3.54
N GLU A 195 5.74 8.45 -4.10
CA GLU A 195 5.13 7.17 -4.40
C GLU A 195 5.64 6.12 -3.43
N ILE A 196 4.73 5.32 -2.89
CA ILE A 196 5.09 4.18 -2.03
C ILE A 196 4.34 2.94 -2.47
N LYS A 197 5.01 1.78 -2.45
CA LYS A 197 4.33 0.49 -2.52
C LYS A 197 3.96 0.07 -1.10
N LEU A 198 2.66 0.06 -0.79
CA LEU A 198 2.21 -0.20 0.57
C LEU A 198 2.16 -1.72 0.84
N THR A 199 3.21 -2.25 1.45
CA THR A 199 3.33 -3.70 1.80
C THR A 199 3.05 -3.99 3.27
N LYS A 200 3.12 -2.96 4.12
CA LYS A 200 2.89 -3.00 5.57
C LYS A 200 2.29 -1.67 6.03
N ASP A 201 1.78 -1.63 7.26
CA ASP A 201 1.40 -0.37 7.90
C ASP A 201 2.61 0.56 7.92
N THR A 202 2.41 1.78 7.44
CA THR A 202 3.52 2.67 7.11
C THR A 202 3.30 4.03 7.72
N LEU A 203 4.32 4.51 8.43
CA LEU A 203 4.51 5.92 8.73
C LEU A 203 5.34 6.52 7.60
N LEU A 204 4.77 7.44 6.83
CA LEU A 204 5.43 8.14 5.75
C LEU A 204 5.74 9.57 6.18
N GLU A 205 7.02 9.88 6.27
CA GLU A 205 7.53 11.19 6.70
C GLU A 205 7.68 12.16 5.52
N PHE A 206 7.12 13.37 5.68
CA PHE A 206 7.26 14.51 4.78
C PHE A 206 7.84 15.71 5.54
N GLY A 207 9.16 15.88 5.42
CA GLY A 207 9.81 17.13 5.78
C GLY A 207 9.61 18.16 4.68
N ILE A 208 8.84 19.21 4.94
CA ILE A 208 8.57 20.31 4.00
C ILE A 208 9.20 21.62 4.46
N GLY A 209 9.38 22.57 3.55
CA GLY A 209 10.16 23.78 3.76
C GLY A 209 11.56 23.73 3.12
N VAL A 210 12.08 24.89 2.75
CA VAL A 210 13.39 25.01 2.09
C VAL A 210 14.49 25.18 3.15
N ASP A 211 15.58 24.41 3.02
CA ASP A 211 16.82 24.65 3.76
C ASP A 211 17.49 25.95 3.25
N VAL A 212 16.97 27.12 3.57
CA VAL A 212 17.64 28.37 3.17
C VAL A 212 18.72 28.73 4.19
N THR A 213 19.90 28.13 4.04
CA THR A 213 21.10 28.60 4.76
C THR A 213 21.66 29.84 4.04
N VAL A 214 21.06 31.02 4.25
CA VAL A 214 21.66 32.27 3.76
C VAL A 214 22.86 32.65 4.63
N THR A 215 24.06 32.26 4.22
CA THR A 215 25.29 32.64 4.92
C THR A 215 25.66 34.12 4.73
N LYS A 216 25.22 34.74 3.62
CA LYS A 216 25.29 36.19 3.37
C LYS A 216 24.39 36.57 2.19
N TYR A 217 23.50 37.53 2.36
CA TYR A 217 22.71 38.13 1.28
C TYR A 217 22.73 39.65 1.40
N ASN A 218 22.94 40.31 0.26
CA ASN A 218 22.91 41.77 0.10
C ASN A 218 21.92 42.09 -1.02
N GLY A 219 20.67 42.42 -0.68
CA GLY A 219 19.61 42.68 -1.66
C GLY A 219 18.23 42.87 -1.03
N TYR A 220 17.19 42.67 -1.84
CA TYR A 220 15.79 42.63 -1.43
C TYR A 220 15.24 41.22 -1.66
N CYS A 221 14.79 40.54 -0.61
CA CYS A 221 14.26 39.18 -0.69
C CYS A 221 13.16 38.94 0.35
N ASP A 222 12.17 38.15 -0.04
CA ASP A 222 11.25 37.47 0.88
C ASP A 222 11.91 36.13 1.26
N ILE A 223 12.13 35.89 2.56
CA ILE A 223 12.78 34.67 3.06
C ILE A 223 11.95 34.08 4.21
N ASP A 224 11.67 32.78 4.17
CA ASP A 224 10.90 32.14 5.25
C ASP A 224 11.73 32.02 6.54
N ILE A 225 12.96 31.48 6.47
CA ILE A 225 13.85 31.35 7.64
C ILE A 225 15.29 31.72 7.32
N ILE A 226 15.90 32.54 8.18
CA ILE A 226 17.33 32.84 8.15
C ILE A 226 18.04 32.31 9.40
N ILE A 227 19.07 31.49 9.18
CA ILE A 227 20.08 31.13 10.18
C ILE A 227 21.42 31.73 9.73
N GLY A 228 21.76 32.94 10.20
CA GLY A 228 22.99 33.61 9.74
C GLY A 228 23.07 35.12 9.95
N LYS A 229 23.82 35.78 9.05
CA LYS A 229 23.95 37.25 8.97
C LYS A 229 23.35 37.75 7.67
N ILE A 230 22.44 38.73 7.77
CA ILE A 230 21.87 39.42 6.59
C ILE A 230 22.13 40.93 6.66
N GLN A 231 22.35 41.54 5.49
CA GLN A 231 22.50 43.00 5.32
C GLN A 231 21.57 43.48 4.20
N GLY A 232 20.64 44.40 4.45
CA GLY A 232 19.79 44.96 3.39
C GLY A 232 18.38 45.37 3.79
N TYR A 233 17.46 45.31 2.83
CA TYR A 233 16.01 45.52 2.99
C TYR A 233 15.32 44.17 2.82
N ASN A 234 14.81 43.52 3.88
CA ASN A 234 14.28 42.15 3.79
C ASN A 234 12.91 42.01 4.46
N ASN A 235 12.07 41.11 3.94
CA ASN A 235 10.84 40.67 4.58
C ASN A 235 11.01 39.20 4.97
N VAL A 236 10.89 38.86 6.26
CA VAL A 236 11.31 37.55 6.77
C VAL A 236 10.35 36.99 7.80
N ASP A 237 9.91 35.75 7.66
CA ASP A 237 8.91 35.20 8.60
C ASP A 237 9.55 34.84 9.95
N THR A 238 10.72 34.17 9.95
CA THR A 238 11.44 33.83 11.19
C THR A 238 12.95 33.98 11.09
N ILE A 239 13.57 34.65 12.06
CA ILE A 239 15.04 34.82 12.11
C ILE A 239 15.66 34.28 13.39
N THR A 240 16.70 33.46 13.22
CA THR A 240 17.64 33.06 14.27
C THR A 240 19.06 33.52 13.93
N GLY A 241 19.47 34.72 14.39
CA GLY A 241 20.78 35.27 14.00
C GLY A 241 21.02 36.76 14.30
N LYS A 242 21.92 37.38 13.50
CA LYS A 242 22.23 38.82 13.56
C LYS A 242 21.79 39.51 12.27
N ILE A 243 21.02 40.57 12.39
CA ILE A 243 20.51 41.37 11.26
C ILE A 243 21.12 42.76 11.28
N GLN A 244 21.46 43.29 10.10
CA GLN A 244 21.74 44.70 9.89
C GLN A 244 20.92 45.28 8.72
N GLY A 245 20.25 46.42 8.91
CA GLY A 245 19.47 47.09 7.83
C GLY A 245 18.03 47.43 8.22
N TYR A 246 17.15 47.52 7.21
CA TYR A 246 15.69 47.74 7.36
C TYR A 246 14.96 46.42 7.12
N ASN A 247 14.27 45.86 8.11
CA ASN A 247 13.66 44.53 7.95
C ASN A 247 12.22 44.54 8.46
N ASN A 248 11.34 43.84 7.76
CA ASN A 248 10.01 43.49 8.26
C ASN A 248 10.05 42.02 8.66
N VAL A 249 9.80 41.72 9.94
CA VAL A 249 9.99 40.37 10.46
C VAL A 249 8.86 39.96 11.39
N ASP A 250 8.25 38.80 11.14
CA ASP A 250 7.13 38.30 11.95
C ASP A 250 7.61 37.72 13.29
N THR A 251 8.64 36.87 13.30
CA THR A 251 9.20 36.27 14.53
C THR A 251 10.72 36.40 14.62
N ILE A 252 11.22 36.98 15.72
CA ILE A 252 12.66 37.22 15.94
C ILE A 252 13.19 36.50 17.16
N THR A 253 14.19 35.65 16.96
CA THR A 253 15.02 35.07 18.03
C THR A 253 16.49 35.45 17.80
N GLY A 254 16.92 36.65 18.22
CA GLY A 254 18.28 37.13 17.94
C GLY A 254 18.57 38.58 18.34
N LYS A 255 19.68 39.14 17.83
CA LYS A 255 20.07 40.55 18.05
C LYS A 255 19.92 41.35 16.75
N ILE A 256 19.16 42.45 16.82
CA ILE A 256 18.95 43.38 15.70
C ILE A 256 19.90 44.57 15.83
N GLN A 257 20.54 44.97 14.72
CA GLN A 257 21.26 46.24 14.59
C GLN A 257 20.73 47.00 13.38
N GLY A 258 19.68 47.80 13.55
CA GLY A 258 19.02 48.52 12.45
C GLY A 258 17.57 48.87 12.79
N TYR A 259 16.79 49.24 11.76
CA TYR A 259 15.35 49.46 11.90
C TYR A 259 14.62 48.15 11.58
N CYS A 260 13.76 47.71 12.49
CA CYS A 260 12.94 46.52 12.31
C CYS A 260 11.49 46.89 12.60
N ASP A 261 10.61 46.64 11.64
CA ASP A 261 9.17 46.61 11.90
C ASP A 261 8.80 45.16 12.24
N THR A 262 8.05 44.97 13.31
CA THR A 262 7.63 43.63 13.78
C THR A 262 6.12 43.61 13.87
N THR A 263 5.48 42.85 13.00
CA THR A 263 4.07 42.51 13.11
C THR A 263 3.90 41.41 14.16
N LEU A 264 3.74 41.82 15.43
CA LEU A 264 3.28 40.92 16.50
C LEU A 264 1.81 40.57 16.24
N SER A 265 1.55 39.39 15.69
CA SER A 265 0.21 38.75 15.73
C SER A 265 0.18 37.66 16.78
#